data_AF-A0A920M0H7-F1
#
_entry.id   AF-A0A920M0H7-F1
#
_cell.length_a   1.000
_cell.length_b   1.000
_cell.length_c   1.000
_cell.angle_alpha   90.00
_cell.angle_beta   90.00
_cell.angle_gamma   90.00
#
_symmetry.space_group_name_H-M   'P 1'
#
loop_
_entity.id
_entity.type
_entity.pdbx_description
1 polymer ?
#
loop_
_entity_poly.entity_id
_entity_poly.type
_entity_poly.pdbx_seq_one_letter_code
_entity_poly.pdbx_strand_id
1 'polypeptide(L)'
;MRFSNIPVDILISKEYAEKRNKLISVKDTLKTIDSPNLEDGDTIYLTVADEYGNMISLIQSNYRGMGSGIVPDNTGFMLQDRGEMFSLDPQHKNSLQGGKRPFHTIIPAFITKNGNPLVSFGVMGGAMQLKAMTNRN
;
A
#
# COMPACT_ATOMS: atom_id res chain seq x y z
N MET A 1 3.75 16.10 -13.41
CA MET A 1 4.26 15.08 -14.36
C MET A 1 3.71 13.72 -13.94
N ARG A 2 3.13 12.93 -14.86
CA ARG A 2 2.57 11.59 -14.56
C ARG A 2 3.54 10.54 -15.12
N PHE A 3 4.22 9.81 -14.23
CA PHE A 3 5.31 8.90 -14.61
C PHE A 3 4.85 7.56 -15.21
N SER A 4 3.55 7.23 -15.08
CA SER A 4 2.99 5.98 -15.58
C SER A 4 1.48 6.11 -15.78
N ASN A 5 0.94 5.41 -16.79
CA ASN A 5 -0.50 5.23 -16.93
C ASN A 5 -0.94 3.91 -16.29
N ILE A 6 -1.70 4.02 -15.20
CA ILE A 6 -2.28 2.90 -14.48
C ILE A 6 -3.78 2.90 -14.78
N PRO A 7 -4.34 1.83 -15.37
CA PRO A 7 -5.74 1.77 -15.78
C PRO A 7 -6.63 1.48 -14.56
N VAL A 8 -6.70 2.41 -13.62
CA VAL A 8 -7.42 2.25 -12.34
C VAL A 8 -8.88 1.88 -12.59
N ASP A 9 -9.55 2.56 -13.52
CA ASP A 9 -10.96 2.31 -13.86
C ASP A 9 -11.22 0.87 -14.31
N ILE A 10 -10.26 0.26 -15.01
CA ILE A 10 -10.33 -1.15 -15.41
C ILE A 10 -10.04 -2.06 -14.20
N LEU A 11 -9.03 -1.73 -13.39
CA LEU A 11 -8.61 -2.55 -12.26
C LEU A 11 -9.70 -2.66 -11.18
N ILE A 12 -10.53 -1.63 -11.01
CA ILE A 12 -11.63 -1.59 -10.03
C ILE A 12 -13.01 -1.91 -10.64
N SER A 13 -13.06 -2.22 -11.93
CA SER A 13 -14.31 -2.48 -12.66
C SER A 13 -14.92 -3.83 -12.27
N LYS A 14 -16.27 -3.91 -12.28
CA LYS A 14 -17.00 -5.16 -12.03
C LYS A 14 -16.73 -6.19 -13.13
N GLU A 15 -16.65 -5.74 -14.37
CA GLU A 15 -16.40 -6.58 -15.55
C GLU A 15 -15.01 -7.23 -15.47
N TYR A 16 -14.00 -6.48 -15.02
CA TYR A 16 -12.67 -7.03 -14.80
C TYR A 16 -12.66 -8.00 -13.62
N ALA A 17 -13.33 -7.66 -12.52
CA ALA A 17 -13.46 -8.54 -11.36
C ALA A 17 -14.11 -9.88 -11.73
N GLU A 18 -15.18 -9.89 -12.53
CA GLU A 18 -15.82 -11.11 -13.04
C GLU A 18 -14.88 -11.96 -13.90
N LYS A 19 -14.09 -11.34 -14.77
CA LYS A 19 -13.07 -12.04 -15.58
C LYS A 19 -12.02 -12.71 -14.68
N ARG A 20 -11.56 -12.03 -13.63
CA ARG A 20 -10.58 -12.58 -12.68
C ARG A 20 -11.18 -13.68 -11.79
N ASN A 21 -12.45 -13.55 -11.39
CA ASN A 21 -13.15 -14.54 -10.57
C ASN A 21 -13.23 -15.92 -11.27
N LYS A 22 -13.40 -15.94 -12.60
CA LYS A 22 -13.38 -17.19 -13.39
C LYS A 22 -12.07 -17.98 -13.32
N LEU A 23 -10.98 -17.36 -12.88
CA LEU A 23 -9.67 -18.01 -12.70
C LEU A 23 -9.53 -18.67 -11.32
N ILE A 24 -10.46 -18.43 -10.39
CA ILE A 24 -10.44 -19.01 -9.05
C ILE A 24 -11.06 -20.41 -9.12
N SER A 25 -10.28 -21.44 -8.80
CA SER A 25 -10.73 -22.82 -8.68
C SER A 25 -10.60 -23.28 -7.22
N VAL A 26 -11.62 -23.99 -6.73
CA VAL A 26 -11.57 -24.64 -5.41
C VAL A 26 -10.72 -25.93 -5.46
N LYS A 27 -10.55 -26.49 -6.66
CA LYS A 27 -9.86 -27.79 -6.87
C LYS A 27 -8.41 -27.64 -7.31
N ASP A 28 -8.09 -26.53 -7.97
CA ASP A 28 -6.78 -26.28 -8.57
C ASP A 28 -6.18 -25.00 -8.04
N THR A 29 -4.95 -25.07 -7.56
CA THR A 29 -4.16 -23.89 -7.19
C THR A 29 -3.29 -23.45 -8.38
N LEU A 30 -3.09 -22.14 -8.53
CA LEU A 30 -2.04 -21.64 -9.42
C LEU A 30 -0.69 -22.19 -8.95
N LYS A 31 0.05 -22.84 -9.85
CA LYS A 31 1.35 -23.48 -9.53
C LYS A 31 2.47 -22.47 -9.29
N THR A 32 2.31 -21.24 -9.77
CA THR A 32 3.24 -20.14 -9.57
C THR A 32 2.48 -18.87 -9.21
N ILE A 33 2.96 -18.20 -8.17
CA ILE A 33 2.58 -16.83 -7.84
C ILE A 33 3.85 -16.01 -8.10
N ASP A 34 3.84 -15.20 -9.15
CA ASP A 34 4.92 -14.26 -9.42
C ASP A 34 4.66 -13.01 -8.58
N SER A 35 4.94 -13.10 -7.28
CA SER A 35 4.81 -11.99 -6.33
C SER A 35 6.09 -11.91 -5.50
N PRO A 36 6.74 -10.74 -5.43
CA PRO A 36 7.86 -10.56 -4.51
C PRO A 36 7.39 -10.77 -3.07
N ASN A 37 8.19 -11.49 -2.28
CA ASN A 37 8.02 -11.57 -0.83
C ASN A 37 8.32 -10.18 -0.25
N LEU A 38 7.27 -9.44 0.07
CA LEU A 38 7.32 -8.08 0.64
C LEU A 38 6.96 -8.11 2.14
N GLU A 39 7.51 -9.09 2.86
CA GLU A 39 7.11 -9.37 4.25
C GLU A 39 7.77 -8.44 5.29
N ASP A 40 8.86 -7.78 4.92
CA ASP A 40 9.60 -6.92 5.84
C ASP A 40 9.17 -5.45 5.69
N GLY A 41 8.47 -4.93 6.69
CA GLY A 41 8.20 -3.50 6.78
C GLY A 41 7.51 -3.11 8.08
N ASP A 42 8.19 -2.31 8.89
CA ASP A 42 7.62 -1.71 10.09
C ASP A 42 6.86 -0.45 9.71
N THR A 43 5.63 -0.33 10.19
CA THR A 43 4.73 0.78 9.88
C THR A 43 3.93 1.10 11.11
N ILE A 44 3.72 2.38 11.38
CA ILE A 44 2.76 2.81 12.39
C ILE A 44 1.44 3.17 11.71
N TYR A 45 0.34 2.73 12.32
CA TYR A 45 -1.01 3.17 11.97
C TYR A 45 -1.62 3.93 13.16
N LEU A 46 -2.26 5.06 12.88
CA LEU A 46 -2.95 5.89 13.85
C LEU A 46 -4.34 6.21 13.32
N THR A 47 -5.34 6.05 14.17
CA THR A 47 -6.71 6.51 13.92
C THR A 47 -7.15 7.46 15.01
N VAL A 48 -7.85 8.52 14.62
CA VAL A 48 -8.43 9.52 15.54
C VAL A 48 -9.87 9.75 15.12
N ALA A 49 -10.77 9.89 16.09
CA ALA A 49 -12.14 10.32 15.88
C ALA A 49 -12.52 11.31 17.00
N ASP A 50 -13.32 12.33 16.67
CA ASP A 50 -13.81 13.31 17.64
C ASP A 50 -15.35 13.43 17.67
N GLU A 51 -15.86 14.20 18.63
CA GLU A 51 -17.30 14.42 18.84
C GLU A 51 -17.97 15.23 17.72
N TYR A 52 -17.19 15.94 16.90
CA TYR A 52 -17.68 16.73 15.77
C TYR A 52 -17.83 15.89 14.49
N GLY A 53 -17.47 14.60 14.55
CA GLY A 53 -17.54 13.69 13.41
C GLY A 53 -16.30 13.73 12.51
N ASN A 54 -15.21 14.38 12.94
CA ASN A 54 -13.94 14.28 12.24
C ASN A 54 -13.34 12.90 12.49
N MET A 55 -12.79 12.31 11.44
CA MET A 55 -12.00 11.07 11.55
C MET A 55 -10.72 11.19 10.72
N ILE A 56 -9.63 10.64 11.25
CA ILE A 56 -8.32 10.59 10.59
C ILE A 56 -7.89 9.13 10.51
N SER A 57 -7.49 8.69 9.31
CA SER A 57 -6.80 7.43 9.07
C SER A 57 -5.39 7.77 8.60
N LEU A 58 -4.41 7.70 9.51
CA LEU A 58 -3.03 8.09 9.27
C LEU A 58 -2.12 6.89 9.34
N ILE A 59 -1.21 6.78 8.37
CA ILE A 59 -0.22 5.71 8.33
C ILE A 59 1.12 6.29 7.86
N GLN A 60 2.18 5.97 8.59
CA GLN A 60 3.52 6.46 8.32
C GLN A 60 4.53 5.34 8.51
N SER A 61 5.54 5.29 7.65
CA SER A 61 6.60 4.29 7.75
C SER A 61 7.88 4.79 7.08
N ASN A 62 9.01 4.53 7.71
CA ASN A 62 10.34 4.69 7.12
C ASN A 62 10.69 3.59 6.11
N TYR A 63 9.74 2.72 5.79
CA TYR A 63 9.82 1.45 5.06
C TYR A 63 10.33 0.29 5.93
N ARG A 64 11.64 0.12 6.08
CA ARG A 64 12.20 -0.89 7.00
C ARG A 64 12.51 -0.21 8.33
N GLY A 65 12.04 -0.73 9.48
CA GLY A 65 12.42 -0.27 10.83
C GLY A 65 12.92 1.19 10.96
N MET A 66 14.23 1.35 11.13
CA MET A 66 14.94 2.64 11.30
C MET A 66 15.23 3.39 9.98
N GLY A 67 14.61 3.00 8.87
CA GLY A 67 14.86 3.50 7.52
C GLY A 67 16.25 3.15 7.03
N SER A 68 16.93 4.12 6.44
CA SER A 68 18.30 3.93 5.92
C SER A 68 19.36 3.81 7.01
N GLY A 69 19.01 3.99 8.28
CA GLY A 69 19.94 4.11 9.39
C GLY A 69 20.71 5.45 9.42
N ILE A 70 20.42 6.36 8.48
CA ILE A 70 21.07 7.67 8.39
C ILE A 70 20.26 8.69 9.20
N VAL A 71 20.90 9.29 10.20
CA VAL A 71 20.40 10.46 10.94
C VAL A 71 21.25 11.66 10.53
N PRO A 72 20.67 12.69 9.90
CA PRO A 72 21.40 13.94 9.66
C PRO A 72 21.83 14.58 11.00
N ASP A 73 23.01 15.18 11.01
CA ASP A 73 23.59 15.74 12.23
C ASP A 73 22.65 16.75 12.90
N ASN A 74 22.46 16.58 14.21
CA ASN A 74 21.65 17.44 15.08
C ASN A 74 20.15 17.55 14.72
N THR A 75 19.59 16.63 13.92
CA THR A 75 18.15 16.71 13.55
C THR A 75 17.23 15.81 14.35
N GLY A 76 17.75 14.74 14.95
CA GLY A 76 16.96 13.81 15.78
C GLY A 76 15.95 12.95 15.01
N PHE A 77 16.01 12.91 13.68
CA PHE A 77 15.16 12.04 12.85
C PHE A 77 15.97 11.24 11.84
N MET A 78 15.52 10.01 11.57
CA MET A 78 16.12 9.13 10.57
C MET A 78 15.50 9.34 9.20
N LEU A 79 16.29 9.12 8.15
CA LEU A 79 15.83 9.13 6.77
C LEU A 79 15.23 7.77 6.38
N GLN A 80 14.11 7.80 5.65
CA GLN A 80 13.49 6.58 5.10
C GLN A 80 14.35 5.94 4.00
N ASP A 81 14.26 4.62 3.83
CA ASP A 81 14.88 3.84 2.75
C ASP A 81 13.89 3.42 1.65
N ARG A 82 12.72 4.08 1.61
CA ARG A 82 11.60 3.80 0.68
C ARG A 82 12.01 3.70 -0.81
N GLY A 83 13.11 4.31 -1.21
CA GLY A 83 13.66 4.21 -2.56
C GLY A 83 13.93 2.77 -3.02
N GLU A 84 14.13 1.81 -2.10
CA GLU A 84 14.28 0.38 -2.41
C GLU A 84 13.09 -0.18 -3.20
N MET A 85 11.91 0.42 -3.06
CA MET A 85 10.72 -0.04 -3.78
C MET A 85 10.77 0.27 -5.29
N PHE A 86 11.75 1.00 -5.82
CA PHE A 86 11.91 1.16 -7.26
C PHE A 86 12.40 -0.12 -7.93
N SER A 87 11.90 -0.37 -9.15
CA SER A 87 12.53 -1.34 -10.05
C SER A 87 13.75 -0.73 -10.72
N LEU A 88 14.81 -1.53 -10.87
CA LEU A 88 16.00 -1.18 -11.65
C LEU A 88 15.83 -1.51 -13.15
N ASP A 89 14.77 -2.22 -13.53
CA ASP A 89 14.40 -2.41 -14.93
C ASP A 89 13.83 -1.10 -15.49
N PRO A 90 14.48 -0.46 -16.48
CA PRO A 90 13.99 0.78 -17.07
C PRO A 90 12.61 0.66 -17.72
N GLN A 91 12.23 -0.54 -18.18
CA GLN A 91 10.93 -0.79 -18.83
C GLN A 91 9.80 -0.99 -17.81
N HIS A 92 10.12 -1.26 -16.55
CA HIS A 92 9.12 -1.44 -15.52
C HIS A 92 8.41 -0.12 -15.20
N LYS A 93 7.08 -0.15 -15.03
CA LYS A 93 6.29 1.07 -14.72
C LYS A 93 6.76 1.77 -13.45
N ASN A 94 7.31 1.02 -12.49
CA ASN A 94 7.90 1.53 -11.27
C ASN A 94 9.44 1.70 -11.36
N SER A 95 10.00 2.03 -12.53
CA SER A 95 11.43 2.32 -12.69
C SER A 95 11.86 3.60 -11.97
N LEU A 96 13.11 3.65 -11.48
CA LEU A 96 13.71 4.82 -10.84
C LEU A 96 13.84 5.99 -11.83
N GLN A 97 13.23 7.13 -11.51
CA GLN A 97 13.28 8.36 -12.31
C GLN A 97 13.32 9.59 -11.40
N GLY A 98 14.05 10.63 -11.82
CA GLY A 98 14.16 11.88 -11.05
C GLY A 98 12.79 12.50 -10.75
N GLY A 99 12.54 12.85 -9.48
CA GLY A 99 11.27 13.44 -9.02
C GLY A 99 10.08 12.47 -8.94
N LYS A 100 10.27 11.19 -9.30
CA LYS A 100 9.25 10.15 -9.14
C LYS A 100 9.21 9.66 -7.70
N ARG A 101 8.02 9.30 -7.21
CA ARG A 101 7.85 8.56 -5.94
C ARG A 101 7.76 7.06 -6.25
N PRO A 102 8.40 6.20 -5.46
CA PRO A 102 8.30 4.76 -5.67
C PRO A 102 6.90 4.26 -5.35
N PHE A 103 6.58 3.06 -5.81
CA PHE A 103 5.41 2.32 -5.35
C PHE A 103 5.39 2.24 -3.82
N HIS A 104 4.24 2.53 -3.21
CA HIS A 104 4.06 2.54 -1.77
C HIS A 104 3.17 1.38 -1.34
N THR A 105 3.57 0.72 -0.26
CA THR A 105 2.79 -0.32 0.42
C THR A 105 1.82 0.26 1.46
N ILE A 106 1.97 1.54 1.79
CA ILE A 106 1.21 2.25 2.82
C ILE A 106 -0.21 2.54 2.33
N ILE A 107 -1.23 2.03 3.03
CA ILE A 107 -2.64 2.23 2.66
C ILE A 107 -3.45 2.64 3.91
N PRO A 108 -3.79 3.92 4.11
CA PRO A 108 -4.87 4.30 5.04
C PRO A 108 -6.22 4.02 4.39
N ALA A 109 -7.19 3.51 5.15
CA ALA A 109 -8.51 3.22 4.64
C ALA A 109 -9.65 3.79 5.49
N PHE A 110 -10.79 3.97 4.82
CA PHE A 110 -12.07 4.37 5.38
C PHE A 110 -13.18 3.49 4.81
N ILE A 111 -14.15 3.14 5.65
CA ILE A 111 -15.46 2.65 5.22
C ILE A 111 -16.44 3.83 5.33
N THR A 112 -17.17 4.08 4.25
CA THR A 112 -18.24 5.09 4.22
C THR A 112 -19.59 4.41 4.00
N LYS A 113 -20.65 4.93 4.62
CA LYS A 113 -22.04 4.51 4.39
C LYS A 113 -22.88 5.74 4.06
N ASN A 114 -23.57 5.70 2.92
CA ASN A 114 -24.40 6.80 2.42
C ASN A 114 -23.64 8.15 2.34
N GLY A 115 -22.37 8.11 1.92
CA GLY A 115 -21.51 9.29 1.82
C GLY A 115 -20.89 9.75 3.15
N ASN A 116 -21.29 9.19 4.29
CA ASN A 116 -20.74 9.54 5.60
C ASN A 116 -19.66 8.55 6.04
N PRO A 117 -18.57 9.02 6.67
CA PRO A 117 -17.52 8.14 7.17
C PRO A 117 -18.06 7.32 8.36
N LEU A 118 -17.80 6.01 8.35
CA LEU A 118 -18.31 5.05 9.34
C LEU A 118 -17.19 4.40 10.15
N VAL A 119 -16.11 4.00 9.48
CA VAL A 119 -14.96 3.35 10.12
C VAL A 119 -13.67 3.88 9.53
N SER A 120 -12.75 4.34 10.37
CA SER A 120 -11.35 4.55 10.03
C SER A 120 -10.56 3.30 10.42
N PHE A 121 -9.86 2.68 9.47
CA PHE A 121 -9.10 1.45 9.74
C PHE A 121 -7.81 1.36 8.93
N GLY A 122 -6.88 0.58 9.46
CA GLY A 122 -5.58 0.31 8.87
C GLY A 122 -4.94 -0.89 9.55
N VAL A 123 -4.08 -1.58 8.81
CA VAL A 123 -3.26 -2.68 9.33
C VAL A 123 -1.81 -2.31 9.10
N MET A 124 -0.91 -2.70 10.00
CA MET A 124 0.54 -2.48 9.90
C MET A 124 1.21 -3.73 9.27
N GLY A 125 2.44 -3.60 8.75
CA GLY A 125 3.23 -4.75 8.27
C GLY A 125 3.43 -4.84 6.75
N GLY A 126 3.94 -3.79 6.10
CA GLY A 126 4.39 -3.89 4.70
C GLY A 126 3.33 -4.35 3.69
N ALA A 127 3.56 -5.43 2.94
CA ALA A 127 2.58 -5.93 1.98
C ALA A 127 1.41 -6.72 2.62
N MET A 128 1.50 -7.06 3.91
CA MET A 128 0.40 -7.69 4.63
C MET A 128 -0.82 -6.76 4.73
N GLN A 129 -0.61 -5.45 4.64
CA GLN A 129 -1.68 -4.43 4.74
C GLN A 129 -2.83 -4.73 3.77
N LEU A 130 -2.53 -5.01 2.50
CA LEU A 130 -3.57 -5.30 1.50
C LEU A 130 -4.35 -6.57 1.86
N LYS A 131 -3.65 -7.65 2.21
CA LYS A 131 -4.28 -8.93 2.54
C LYS A 131 -5.19 -8.78 3.75
N ALA A 132 -4.70 -8.20 4.83
CA ALA A 132 -5.43 -8.06 6.08
C ALA A 132 -6.63 -7.11 5.96
N MET A 133 -6.51 -6.02 5.20
CA MET A 133 -7.64 -5.10 4.95
C MET A 133 -8.79 -5.73 4.16
N THR A 134 -8.51 -6.77 3.37
CA THR A 134 -9.51 -7.48 2.57
C THR A 134 -9.98 -8.79 3.18
N ASN A 135 -9.44 -9.16 4.36
CA ASN A 135 -9.72 -10.45 4.96
C ASN A 135 -11.22 -10.53 5.32
N ARG A 136 -11.89 -11.55 4.81
CA ARG A 136 -13.26 -11.90 5.19
C ARG A 136 -13.18 -13.17 6.02
N ASN A 137 -13.73 -13.12 7.23
CA ASN A 137 -14.00 -14.32 8.02
C ASN A 137 -14.97 -15.24 7.26
#